data_AF-A0A896Z639-F1
#
_entry.id   AF-A0A896Z639-F1
#
_cell.length_a   1.000
_cell.length_b   1.000
_cell.length_c   1.000
_cell.angle_alpha   90.00
_cell.angle_beta   90.00
_cell.angle_gamma   90.00
#
_symmetry.space_group_name_H-M   'P 1'
#
loop_
_entity.id
_entity.type
_entity.pdbx_description
1 polymer ?
#
loop_
_entity_poly.entity_id
_entity_poly.type
_entity_poly.pdbx_seq_one_letter_code
_entity_poly.pdbx_strand_id
1 'polypeptide(L)'
;MTRLVVHCSRMSDATRLKNRLSVRFSEVGLVLNAGKTNIAYIDTFKRRNVATSFSFLGYDFKVRTLKNFKGELYRKCMPGASNAAMCKITETIKKWRIHRSTAESLLDFARRYNAIVRGWIEYYGKFWSRNFSYRLWSAMQSRLLKWMQSKYRLSNRKAQRKLALVRKQYPKLFAHWYLLRASNE
;
A
#
# COMPACT_ATOMS: atom_id res chain seq x y z
N MET A 1 -3.44 12.11 18.82
CA MET A 1 -2.47 11.00 18.89
C MET A 1 -1.16 11.44 18.23
N THR A 2 -0.17 11.85 19.02
CA THR A 2 1.12 12.33 18.50
C THR A 2 2.00 11.14 18.12
N ARG A 3 2.56 11.12 16.91
CA ARG A 3 3.54 10.13 16.45
C ARG A 3 4.81 10.86 16.05
N LEU A 4 5.92 10.53 16.68
CA LEU A 4 7.22 11.14 16.43
C LEU A 4 8.19 10.07 15.92
N VAL A 5 9.03 10.44 14.98
CA VAL A 5 10.16 9.64 14.51
C VAL A 5 11.39 10.51 14.63
N VAL A 6 12.42 9.99 15.30
CA VAL A 6 13.70 10.69 15.44
C VAL A 6 14.80 9.82 14.87
N HIS A 7 15.64 10.42 14.03
CA HIS A 7 16.80 9.75 13.45
C HIS A 7 18.03 10.01 14.32
N CYS A 8 18.76 8.94 14.63
CA CYS A 8 20.04 8.98 15.36
C CYS A 8 21.09 8.22 14.54
N SER A 9 22.34 8.68 14.58
CA SER A 9 23.46 8.03 13.87
C SER A 9 23.95 6.76 14.57
N ARG A 10 23.81 6.69 15.92
CA ARG A 10 24.25 5.54 16.73
C ARG A 10 23.12 5.02 17.62
N MET A 11 23.21 3.73 17.96
CA MET A 11 22.28 3.08 18.89
C MET A 11 22.33 3.71 20.28
N SER A 12 23.52 4.00 20.79
CA SER A 12 23.72 4.64 22.10
C SER A 12 23.03 6.00 22.17
N ASP A 13 23.10 6.79 21.09
CA ASP A 13 22.43 8.08 21.01
C ASP A 13 20.89 7.94 21.00
N ALA A 14 20.37 6.95 20.27
CA ALA A 14 18.94 6.65 20.26
C ALA A 14 18.42 6.24 21.66
N THR A 15 19.17 5.40 22.38
CA THR A 15 18.83 5.00 23.75
C THR A 15 18.90 6.18 24.72
N ARG A 16 19.96 6.99 24.65
CA ARG A 16 20.13 8.20 25.47
C ARG A 16 18.97 9.18 25.22
N LEU A 17 18.62 9.40 23.97
CA LEU A 17 17.52 10.29 23.59
C LEU A 17 16.17 9.75 24.08
N LYS A 18 15.89 8.46 23.93
CA LYS A 18 14.66 7.83 24.45
C LYS A 18 14.50 8.07 25.95
N ASN A 19 15.58 7.90 26.72
CA ASN A 19 15.55 8.13 28.17
C ASN A 19 15.31 9.62 28.50
N ARG A 20 16.01 10.54 27.82
CA ARG A 20 15.81 11.98 28.00
C ARG A 20 14.38 12.43 27.65
N LEU A 21 13.82 11.90 26.57
CA LEU A 21 12.44 12.17 26.17
C LEU A 21 11.44 11.64 27.23
N SER A 22 11.72 10.48 27.83
CA SER A 22 10.89 9.95 28.91
C SER A 22 10.83 10.91 30.09
N VAL A 23 11.98 11.44 30.53
CA VAL A 23 12.06 12.43 31.62
C VAL A 23 11.34 13.71 31.24
N ARG A 24 11.64 14.27 30.06
CA ARG A 24 11.01 15.52 29.62
C ARG A 24 9.50 15.41 29.45
N PHE A 25 9.00 14.25 29.01
CA PHE A 25 7.56 14.03 28.89
C PHE A 25 6.91 13.93 30.27
N SER A 26 7.55 13.29 31.24
CA SER A 26 7.01 13.23 32.61
C SER A 26 6.90 14.59 33.28
N GLU A 27 7.83 15.51 33.01
CA GLU A 27 7.78 16.90 33.51
C GLU A 27 6.52 17.66 33.04
N VAL A 28 5.94 17.27 31.90
CA VAL A 28 4.71 17.86 31.35
C VAL A 28 3.48 16.95 31.51
N GLY A 29 3.56 15.94 32.37
CA GLY A 29 2.45 15.01 32.63
C GLY A 29 2.17 14.01 31.51
N LEU A 30 3.11 13.77 30.61
CA LEU A 30 3.00 12.81 29.51
C LEU A 30 3.87 11.57 29.77
N VAL A 31 3.43 10.42 29.27
CA VAL A 31 4.16 9.14 29.37
C VAL A 31 4.35 8.52 27.99
N LEU A 32 5.58 8.04 27.71
CA LEU A 32 5.85 7.27 26.50
C LEU A 32 5.15 5.91 26.58
N ASN A 33 4.38 5.57 25.53
CA ASN A 33 3.73 4.27 25.47
C ASN A 33 4.77 3.17 25.18
N ALA A 34 5.02 2.29 26.14
CA ALA A 34 6.04 1.25 26.05
C ALA A 34 5.81 0.28 24.86
N GLY A 35 4.55 -0.07 24.57
CA GLY A 35 4.20 -0.96 23.46
C GLY A 35 4.35 -0.32 22.07
N LYS A 36 4.36 1.01 21.96
CA LYS A 36 4.50 1.75 20.70
C LYS A 36 5.89 2.34 20.49
N THR A 37 6.66 2.52 21.56
CA THR A 37 7.96 3.21 21.53
C THR A 37 9.11 2.22 21.38
N ASN A 38 9.65 2.11 20.17
CA ASN A 38 10.77 1.23 19.87
C ASN A 38 11.94 1.98 19.21
N ILE A 39 13.12 1.36 19.27
CA ILE A 39 14.29 1.77 18.48
C ILE A 39 14.43 0.76 17.35
N ALA A 40 14.53 1.25 16.11
CA ALA A 40 14.68 0.42 14.93
C ALA A 40 16.00 0.73 14.22
N TYR A 41 16.68 -0.31 13.78
CA TYR A 41 17.87 -0.24 12.93
C TYR A 41 17.51 -0.74 11.54
N ILE A 42 17.43 0.16 10.57
CA ILE A 42 17.05 -0.19 9.19
C ILE A 42 18.26 -0.01 8.29
N ASP A 43 18.92 -1.11 7.99
CA ASP A 43 20.10 -1.15 7.14
C ASP A 43 20.16 -2.48 6.38
N THR A 44 20.91 -2.51 5.28
CA THR A 44 21.11 -3.70 4.45
C THR A 44 21.83 -4.82 5.20
N PHE A 45 22.67 -4.44 6.18
CA PHE A 45 23.33 -5.33 7.14
C PHE A 45 22.32 -5.89 8.15
N LYS A 46 22.37 -7.21 8.35
CA LYS A 46 21.46 -7.89 9.27
C LYS A 46 21.93 -7.70 10.71
N ARG A 47 21.03 -7.22 11.58
CA ARG A 47 21.16 -7.31 13.04
C ARG A 47 19.95 -8.07 13.58
N ARG A 48 20.18 -8.99 14.52
CA ARG A 48 19.12 -9.85 15.10
C ARG A 48 18.51 -9.28 16.39
N ASN A 49 19.24 -8.42 17.10
CA ASN A 49 18.87 -7.98 18.45
C ASN A 49 18.14 -6.63 18.48
N VAL A 50 17.61 -6.19 17.34
CA VAL A 50 16.91 -4.89 17.20
C VAL A 50 15.84 -4.99 16.13
N ALA A 51 14.75 -4.23 16.30
CA ALA A 51 13.73 -4.12 15.27
C ALA A 51 14.34 -3.61 13.95
N THR A 52 14.03 -4.28 12.84
CA THR A 52 14.55 -3.94 11.50
C THR A 52 13.55 -3.20 10.62
N SER A 53 12.42 -2.81 11.22
CA SER A 53 11.37 -2.05 10.57
C SER A 53 10.53 -1.29 11.59
N PHE A 54 9.87 -0.23 11.14
CA PHE A 54 8.80 0.43 11.88
C PHE A 54 7.73 0.93 10.91
N SER A 55 6.54 1.22 11.43
CA SER A 55 5.45 1.79 10.65
C SER A 55 5.20 3.24 11.05
N PHE A 56 5.08 4.13 10.07
CA PHE A 56 4.76 5.54 10.29
C PHE A 56 3.83 6.04 9.18
N LEU A 57 2.75 6.74 9.57
CA LEU A 57 1.73 7.26 8.65
C LEU A 57 1.24 6.25 7.60
N GLY A 58 1.05 4.98 7.98
CA GLY A 58 0.57 3.95 7.05
C GLY A 58 1.64 3.41 6.09
N TYR A 59 2.91 3.76 6.29
CA TYR A 59 4.05 3.21 5.58
C TYR A 59 4.88 2.30 6.48
N ASP A 60 5.37 1.19 5.94
CA ASP A 60 6.42 0.40 6.56
C ASP A 60 7.78 0.83 6.03
N PHE A 61 8.66 1.27 6.93
CA PHE A 61 10.07 1.55 6.67
C PHE A 61 10.86 0.29 6.96
N LYS A 62 11.47 -0.28 5.92
CA LYS A 62 12.32 -1.48 6.02
C LYS A 62 13.22 -1.60 4.80
N VAL A 63 14.19 -2.51 4.85
CA VAL A 63 14.96 -2.88 3.66
C VAL A 63 14.06 -3.63 2.68
N ARG A 64 14.07 -3.18 1.43
CA ARG A 64 13.31 -3.76 0.32
C ARG A 64 14.22 -4.11 -0.83
N THR A 65 13.87 -5.17 -1.55
CA THR A 65 14.48 -5.51 -2.83
C THR A 65 13.77 -4.70 -3.92
N LEU A 66 14.54 -3.92 -4.66
CA LEU A 66 14.13 -3.06 -5.75
C LEU A 66 14.78 -3.56 -7.05
N LYS A 67 14.21 -3.18 -8.19
CA LYS A 67 14.72 -3.50 -9.52
C LYS A 67 15.06 -2.18 -10.21
N ASN A 68 16.28 -2.02 -10.69
CA ASN A 68 16.68 -0.82 -11.44
C ASN A 68 16.24 -0.91 -12.92
N PHE A 69 16.53 0.11 -13.71
CA PHE A 69 16.14 0.17 -15.14
C PHE A 69 16.85 -0.89 -16.00
N LYS A 70 18.07 -1.30 -15.62
CA LYS A 70 18.80 -2.41 -16.25
C LYS A 70 18.25 -3.79 -15.87
N GLY A 71 17.33 -3.82 -14.91
CA GLY A 71 16.69 -5.01 -14.41
C GLY A 71 17.43 -5.72 -13.29
N GLU A 72 18.49 -5.13 -12.76
CA GLU A 72 19.29 -5.66 -11.66
C GLU A 72 18.56 -5.42 -10.33
N LEU A 73 18.67 -6.41 -9.43
CA LEU A 73 18.08 -6.33 -8.10
C LEU A 73 19.05 -5.69 -7.11
N TYR A 74 18.56 -4.76 -6.30
CA TYR A 74 19.33 -4.15 -5.23
C TYR A 74 18.50 -3.97 -3.96
N ARG A 75 19.16 -3.85 -2.81
CA ARG A 75 18.51 -3.69 -1.51
C ARG A 75 18.70 -2.27 -1.00
N LYS A 76 17.60 -1.61 -0.60
CA LYS A 76 17.64 -0.26 -0.02
C LYS A 76 16.60 -0.12 1.08
N CYS A 77 16.90 0.68 2.11
CA CYS A 77 15.89 1.15 3.04
C CYS A 77 14.91 2.04 2.27
N MET A 78 13.64 1.65 2.21
CA MET A 78 12.62 2.42 1.48
C MET A 78 11.25 2.25 2.14
N PRO A 79 10.47 3.34 2.30
CA PRO A 79 9.08 3.23 2.69
C PRO A 79 8.26 2.49 1.62
N GLY A 80 7.18 1.87 2.04
CA GLY A 80 6.15 1.33 1.14
C GLY A 80 4.86 1.15 1.93
N ALA A 81 3.72 1.13 1.23
CA ALA A 81 2.41 0.95 1.86
C ALA A 81 2.47 -0.18 2.89
N SER A 82 2.04 0.11 4.13
CA SER A 82 2.16 -0.88 5.20
C SER A 82 1.29 -2.09 4.93
N ASN A 83 1.67 -3.24 5.48
CA ASN A 83 0.82 -4.43 5.38
C ASN A 83 -0.59 -4.17 5.94
N ALA A 84 -0.69 -3.45 7.06
CA ALA A 84 -1.97 -3.05 7.64
C ALA A 84 -2.79 -2.15 6.71
N ALA A 85 -2.16 -1.16 6.07
CA ALA A 85 -2.83 -0.30 5.09
C ALA A 85 -3.34 -1.12 3.90
N MET A 86 -2.52 -2.03 3.37
CA MET A 86 -2.91 -2.89 2.26
C MET A 86 -4.04 -3.86 2.60
N CYS A 87 -4.06 -4.41 3.83
CA CYS A 87 -5.18 -5.21 4.32
C CYS A 87 -6.46 -4.36 4.35
N LYS A 88 -6.41 -3.17 4.96
CA LYS A 88 -7.57 -2.27 5.03
C LYS A 88 -8.12 -1.88 3.65
N ILE A 89 -7.24 -1.53 2.71
CA ILE A 89 -7.62 -1.25 1.30
C ILE A 89 -8.32 -2.47 0.70
N THR A 90 -7.69 -3.64 0.80
CA THR A 90 -8.23 -4.86 0.19
C THR A 90 -9.58 -5.21 0.80
N GLU A 91 -9.72 -5.18 2.12
CA GLU A 91 -10.98 -5.43 2.82
C GLU A 91 -12.07 -4.44 2.43
N THR A 92 -11.73 -3.16 2.28
CA THR A 92 -12.68 -2.14 1.80
C THR A 92 -13.21 -2.51 0.41
N ILE A 93 -12.33 -2.87 -0.52
CA ILE A 93 -12.71 -3.35 -1.87
C ILE A 93 -13.58 -4.61 -1.78
N LYS A 94 -13.28 -5.54 -0.87
CA LYS A 94 -14.12 -6.74 -0.66
C LYS A 94 -15.52 -6.35 -0.18
N LYS A 95 -15.64 -5.37 0.73
CA LYS A 95 -16.91 -4.91 1.32
C LYS A 95 -17.81 -4.20 0.31
N TRP A 96 -17.26 -3.59 -0.74
CA TRP A 96 -18.06 -3.04 -1.85
C TRP A 96 -18.91 -4.08 -2.57
N ARG A 97 -18.56 -5.38 -2.44
CA ARG A 97 -19.34 -6.49 -2.99
C ARG A 97 -19.70 -6.35 -4.47
N ILE A 98 -18.93 -5.61 -5.28
CA ILE A 98 -19.14 -5.34 -6.72
C ILE A 98 -19.69 -6.54 -7.51
N HIS A 99 -19.10 -7.72 -7.35
CA HIS A 99 -19.56 -8.98 -7.95
C HIS A 99 -21.04 -9.37 -7.74
N ARG A 100 -21.72 -8.84 -6.72
CA ARG A 100 -23.13 -9.10 -6.41
C ARG A 100 -24.09 -8.07 -7.02
N SER A 101 -23.59 -6.91 -7.46
CA SER A 101 -24.41 -5.82 -8.00
C SER A 101 -24.61 -5.98 -9.51
N THR A 102 -25.25 -7.05 -9.95
CA THR A 102 -25.42 -7.36 -11.39
C THR A 102 -26.37 -6.39 -12.11
N ALA A 103 -27.24 -5.68 -11.39
CA ALA A 103 -28.08 -4.61 -11.94
C ALA A 103 -27.27 -3.39 -12.38
N GLU A 104 -26.23 -3.02 -11.63
CA GLU A 104 -25.36 -1.87 -11.92
C GLU A 104 -24.50 -2.10 -13.17
N SER A 105 -23.91 -1.03 -13.72
CA SER A 105 -22.97 -1.05 -14.83
C SER A 105 -21.52 -0.79 -14.38
N LEU A 106 -20.55 -1.00 -15.29
CA LEU A 106 -19.15 -0.61 -15.02
C LEU A 106 -19.01 0.90 -14.79
N LEU A 107 -19.84 1.72 -15.43
CA LEU A 107 -19.84 3.18 -15.26
C LEU A 107 -20.29 3.57 -13.85
N ASP A 108 -21.28 2.88 -13.29
CA ASP A 108 -21.76 3.13 -11.92
C ASP A 108 -20.67 2.82 -10.89
N PHE A 109 -19.96 1.70 -11.06
CA PHE A 109 -18.81 1.38 -10.21
C PHE A 109 -17.68 2.38 -10.36
N ALA A 110 -17.38 2.81 -11.59
CA ALA A 110 -16.37 3.83 -11.85
C ALA A 110 -16.69 5.14 -11.11
N ARG A 111 -17.93 5.64 -11.25
CA ARG A 111 -18.41 6.84 -10.55
C ARG A 111 -18.29 6.70 -9.03
N ARG A 112 -18.71 5.56 -8.48
CA ARG A 112 -18.74 5.32 -7.03
C ARG A 112 -17.35 5.18 -6.40
N TYR A 113 -16.40 4.51 -7.07
CA TYR A 113 -15.16 4.07 -6.43
C TYR A 113 -13.89 4.78 -6.92
N ASN A 114 -13.89 5.42 -8.08
CA ASN A 114 -12.66 6.00 -8.65
C ASN A 114 -12.04 7.08 -7.77
N ALA A 115 -12.83 7.91 -7.07
CA ALA A 115 -12.28 8.94 -6.17
C ALA A 115 -11.48 8.32 -5.03
N ILE A 116 -12.02 7.27 -4.39
CA ILE A 116 -11.37 6.54 -3.30
C ILE A 116 -10.09 5.86 -3.79
N VAL A 117 -10.19 5.17 -4.93
CA VAL A 117 -9.04 4.46 -5.54
C VAL A 117 -7.93 5.44 -5.93
N ARG A 118 -8.27 6.61 -6.49
CA ARG A 118 -7.29 7.67 -6.79
C ARG A 118 -6.58 8.15 -5.53
N GLY A 119 -7.33 8.44 -4.47
CA GLY A 119 -6.74 8.86 -3.19
C GLY A 119 -5.76 7.82 -2.63
N TRP A 120 -6.05 6.53 -2.73
CA TRP A 120 -5.09 5.49 -2.35
C TRP A 120 -3.85 5.46 -3.26
N ILE A 121 -4.02 5.65 -4.57
CA ILE A 121 -2.90 5.67 -5.51
C ILE A 121 -1.99 6.86 -5.27
N GLU A 122 -2.57 8.05 -5.13
CA GLU A 122 -1.82 9.29 -4.88
C GLU A 122 -1.11 9.21 -3.53
N TYR A 123 -1.78 8.69 -2.50
CA TYR A 123 -1.18 8.58 -1.19
C TYR A 123 -0.11 7.50 -1.13
N TYR A 124 -0.43 6.24 -1.43
CA TYR A 124 0.46 5.08 -1.21
C TYR A 124 1.33 4.71 -2.41
N GLY A 125 1.01 5.20 -3.61
CA GLY A 125 1.77 4.93 -4.84
C GLY A 125 3.09 5.68 -4.94
N LYS A 126 3.37 6.63 -4.04
CA LYS A 126 4.60 7.44 -4.06
C LYS A 126 5.88 6.62 -3.84
N PHE A 127 5.82 5.57 -3.02
CA PHE A 127 6.99 4.78 -2.65
C PHE A 127 6.76 3.29 -2.88
N TRP A 128 7.80 2.59 -3.37
CA TRP A 128 7.70 1.17 -3.74
C TRP A 128 6.47 0.85 -4.60
N SER A 129 6.19 1.77 -5.54
CA SER A 129 4.94 1.89 -6.29
C SER A 129 4.52 0.59 -6.93
N ARG A 130 5.44 -0.14 -7.57
CA ARG A 130 5.16 -1.41 -8.26
C ARG A 130 4.46 -2.44 -7.39
N ASN A 131 4.87 -2.61 -6.12
CA ASN A 131 4.25 -3.60 -5.24
C ASN A 131 2.84 -3.17 -4.83
N PHE A 132 2.68 -1.90 -4.44
CA PHE A 132 1.39 -1.32 -4.12
C PHE A 132 0.42 -1.42 -5.31
N SER A 133 0.86 -0.96 -6.48
CA SER A 133 0.14 -0.94 -7.74
C SER A 133 -0.38 -2.33 -8.12
N TYR A 134 0.48 -3.34 -8.05
CA TYR A 134 0.09 -4.72 -8.36
C TYR A 134 -1.01 -5.24 -7.41
N ARG A 135 -0.84 -5.03 -6.10
CA ARG A 135 -1.81 -5.51 -5.10
C ARG A 135 -3.16 -4.80 -5.23
N LEU A 136 -3.17 -3.48 -5.38
CA LEU A 136 -4.39 -2.70 -5.58
C LEU A 136 -5.09 -3.11 -6.88
N TRP A 137 -4.33 -3.19 -7.98
CA TRP A 137 -4.85 -3.60 -9.27
C TRP A 137 -5.50 -4.99 -9.19
N SER A 138 -4.82 -5.97 -8.59
CA SER A 138 -5.34 -7.34 -8.45
C SER A 138 -6.63 -7.38 -7.62
N ALA A 139 -6.67 -6.64 -6.50
CA ALA A 139 -7.87 -6.56 -5.65
C ALA A 139 -9.07 -6.00 -6.41
N MET A 140 -8.90 -4.89 -7.14
CA MET A 140 -9.96 -4.28 -7.96
C MET A 140 -10.35 -5.16 -9.15
N GLN A 141 -9.36 -5.58 -9.94
CA GLN A 141 -9.58 -6.34 -11.17
C GLN A 141 -10.28 -7.67 -10.89
N SER A 142 -9.94 -8.35 -9.78
CA SER A 142 -10.62 -9.58 -9.39
C SER A 142 -12.13 -9.38 -9.15
N ARG A 143 -12.54 -8.23 -8.61
CA ARG A 143 -13.95 -7.91 -8.37
C ARG A 143 -14.70 -7.58 -9.65
N LEU A 144 -14.07 -6.83 -10.55
CA LEU A 144 -14.62 -6.54 -11.88
C LEU A 144 -14.79 -7.83 -12.70
N LEU A 145 -13.79 -8.72 -12.68
CA LEU A 145 -13.87 -10.00 -13.38
C LEU A 145 -14.97 -10.91 -12.80
N LYS A 146 -15.13 -10.96 -11.47
CA LYS A 146 -16.22 -11.72 -10.85
C LYS A 146 -17.58 -11.15 -11.21
N TRP A 147 -17.74 -9.82 -11.21
CA TRP A 147 -18.97 -9.18 -11.67
C TRP A 147 -19.29 -9.48 -13.13
N MET A 148 -18.30 -9.41 -14.03
CA MET A 148 -18.47 -9.75 -15.45
C MET A 148 -18.95 -11.19 -15.64
N GLN A 149 -18.40 -12.12 -14.87
CA GLN A 149 -18.84 -13.53 -14.87
C GLN A 149 -20.28 -13.64 -14.39
N SER A 150 -20.64 -13.00 -13.26
CA SER A 150 -21.99 -13.05 -12.70
C SER A 150 -23.05 -12.36 -13.57
N LYS A 151 -22.78 -11.17 -14.11
CA LYS A 151 -23.75 -10.40 -14.90
C LYS A 151 -24.06 -11.04 -16.25
N TYR A 152 -23.05 -11.61 -16.91
CA TYR A 152 -23.19 -12.15 -18.27
C TYR A 152 -23.10 -13.68 -18.33
N ARG A 153 -23.05 -14.37 -17.18
CA ARG A 153 -22.87 -15.83 -17.07
C ARG A 153 -21.71 -16.35 -17.92
N LEU A 154 -20.56 -15.67 -17.84
CA LEU A 154 -19.37 -15.96 -18.64
C LEU A 154 -18.36 -16.81 -17.87
N SER A 155 -17.61 -17.64 -18.58
CA SER A 155 -16.38 -18.22 -18.04
C SER A 155 -15.32 -17.15 -17.78
N ASN A 156 -14.36 -17.43 -16.90
CA ASN A 156 -13.29 -16.48 -16.57
C ASN A 156 -12.54 -15.96 -17.81
N ARG A 157 -12.20 -16.85 -18.76
CA ARG A 157 -11.51 -16.46 -20.01
C ARG A 157 -12.36 -15.51 -20.86
N LYS A 158 -13.67 -15.76 -20.99
CA LYS A 158 -14.59 -14.88 -21.72
C LYS A 158 -14.77 -13.53 -21.00
N ALA A 159 -14.88 -13.53 -19.68
CA ALA A 159 -14.98 -12.31 -18.87
C ALA A 159 -13.71 -11.44 -18.98
N GLN A 160 -12.52 -12.05 -18.92
CA GLN A 160 -11.24 -11.36 -19.13
C GLN A 160 -11.18 -10.68 -20.51
N ARG A 161 -11.51 -11.42 -21.57
CA ARG A 161 -11.54 -10.86 -22.94
C ARG A 161 -12.51 -9.69 -23.05
N LYS A 162 -13.74 -9.86 -22.56
CA LYS A 162 -14.77 -8.80 -22.63
C LYS A 162 -14.36 -7.57 -21.82
N LEU A 163 -13.82 -7.72 -20.62
CA LEU A 163 -13.32 -6.60 -19.82
C LEU A 163 -12.09 -5.93 -20.44
N ALA A 164 -11.22 -6.70 -21.12
CA ALA A 164 -10.10 -6.15 -21.87
C ALA A 164 -10.56 -5.30 -23.06
N LEU A 165 -11.62 -5.71 -23.77
CA LEU A 165 -12.24 -4.89 -24.83
C LEU A 165 -12.80 -3.58 -24.26
N VAL A 166 -13.52 -3.64 -23.13
CA VAL A 166 -14.00 -2.41 -22.46
C VAL A 166 -12.82 -1.50 -22.08
N ARG A 167 -11.73 -2.07 -21.54
CA ARG A 167 -10.52 -1.29 -21.23
C ARG A 167 -9.87 -0.68 -22.48
N LYS A 168 -9.91 -1.36 -23.62
CA LYS A 168 -9.40 -0.82 -24.90
C LYS A 168 -10.27 0.36 -25.37
N GLN A 169 -11.59 0.25 -25.28
CA GLN A 169 -12.54 1.28 -25.71
C GLN A 169 -12.58 2.48 -24.75
N TYR A 170 -12.51 2.24 -23.44
CA TYR A 170 -12.62 3.26 -22.39
C TYR A 170 -11.44 3.19 -21.42
N PRO A 171 -10.20 3.49 -21.86
CA PRO A 171 -8.99 3.26 -21.07
C PRO A 171 -8.93 4.00 -19.73
N LYS A 172 -9.69 5.09 -19.59
CA LYS A 172 -9.76 5.93 -18.38
C LYS A 172 -10.96 5.63 -17.48
N LEU A 173 -11.77 4.60 -17.80
CA LEU A 173 -12.98 4.29 -17.04
C LEU A 173 -12.69 3.95 -15.57
N PHE A 174 -11.60 3.22 -15.29
CA PHE A 174 -11.17 2.94 -13.92
C PHE A 174 -9.79 3.51 -13.63
N ALA A 175 -9.68 4.17 -12.47
CA ALA A 175 -8.44 4.82 -12.04
C ALA A 175 -7.24 3.86 -11.94
N HIS A 176 -7.45 2.60 -11.57
CA HIS A 176 -6.35 1.64 -11.39
C HIS A 176 -5.82 1.03 -12.71
N TRP A 177 -6.48 1.25 -13.85
CA TRP A 177 -6.13 0.55 -15.09
C TRP A 177 -4.78 0.94 -15.71
N TYR A 178 -4.24 2.11 -15.37
CA TYR A 178 -2.91 2.52 -15.82
C TYR A 178 -1.77 1.91 -14.99
N LEU A 179 -2.05 1.41 -13.77
CA LEU A 179 -1.02 0.99 -12.80
C LEU A 179 -0.12 -0.16 -13.26
N LEU A 180 -0.61 -0.99 -14.18
CA LEU A 180 0.13 -2.11 -14.76
C LEU A 180 0.32 -1.95 -16.27
N ARG A 181 0.17 -0.75 -16.82
CA ARG A 181 0.74 -0.48 -18.13
C ARG A 181 2.25 -0.66 -17.98
N ALA A 182 2.84 -1.53 -18.80
CA ALA A 182 4.28 -1.53 -18.95
C ALA A 182 4.68 -0.08 -19.26
N SER A 183 5.63 0.45 -18.48
CA SER A 183 6.38 1.64 -18.84
C SER A 183 7.08 1.34 -20.17
N ASN A 184 6.36 1.63 -21.25
CA ASN A 184 6.88 1.84 -22.59
C ASN A 184 6.71 3.32 -22.89
N GLU A 185 7.34 4.15 -22.05
CA GLU A 185 7.79 5.50 -22.35
C GLU A 185 9.17 5.62 -21.71
#